data_AF-A0A6M3JBR4-F1
#
_entry.id   AF-A0A6M3JBR4-F1
#
_cell.length_a   1.000
_cell.length_b   1.000
_cell.length_c   1.000
_cell.angle_alpha   90.00
_cell.angle_beta   90.00
_cell.angle_gamma   90.00
#
_symmetry.space_group_name_H-M   'P 1'
#
loop_
_entity.id
_entity.type
_entity.pdbx_description
1 polymer ?
#
loop_
_entity_poly.entity_id
_entity_poly.type
_entity_poly.pdbx_seq_one_letter_code
_entity_poly.pdbx_strand_id
1 'polypeptide(L)' 'MSGVRFQLDLFIPQAVYDTIPSAKKLAFRDIIRAVKAFATKINEGAANEEMTVRAAWHTCGHDESPPQPCDPEQEI' A
#
# COMPACT_ATOMS: atom_id res chain seq x y z
N MET A 1 -0.47 -22.98 -12.31
CA MET A 1 -1.63 -22.31 -11.69
C MET A 1 -1.65 -20.88 -12.19
N SER A 2 -2.80 -20.32 -12.55
CA SER A 2 -2.92 -18.90 -12.92
C SER A 2 -3.26 -18.08 -11.67
N GLY A 3 -2.47 -17.05 -11.40
CA GLY A 3 -2.72 -16.09 -10.32
C GLY A 3 -3.00 -14.70 -10.88
N VAL A 4 -3.61 -13.84 -10.07
CA VAL A 4 -3.79 -12.42 -10.39
C VAL A 4 -2.79 -11.61 -9.60
N ARG A 5 -1.95 -10.84 -10.28
CA ARG A 5 -1.08 -9.83 -9.67
C ARG A 5 -1.75 -8.48 -9.79
N PHE A 6 -1.85 -7.77 -8.67
CA PHE A 6 -2.39 -6.42 -8.62
C PHE A 6 -1.38 -5.50 -7.94
N GLN A 7 -1.23 -4.29 -8.49
CA GLN A 7 -0.38 -3.23 -7.93
C GLN A 7 -1.22 -1.96 -7.84
N LEU A 8 -1.18 -1.30 -6.69
CA LEU A 8 -1.87 -0.04 -6.45
C LEU A 8 -0.86 0.98 -5.94
N ASP A 9 -0.57 1.99 -6.76
CA ASP A 9 0.30 3.10 -6.43
C ASP A 9 -0.52 4.38 -6.63
N LEU A 10 -0.89 5.02 -5.52
CA LEU A 10 -1.78 6.17 -5.51
C LEU A 10 -1.18 7.28 -4.65
N PHE A 11 -0.92 8.43 -5.28
CA PHE A 11 -0.65 9.66 -4.58
C PHE A 11 -1.95 10.44 -4.40
N ILE A 12 -2.28 10.80 -3.16
CA ILE A 12 -3.42 11.66 -2.84
C ILE A 12 -2.85 12.84 -2.05
N PRO A 13 -2.96 14.09 -2.56
CA PRO A 13 -2.52 15.26 -1.82
C PRO A 13 -3.16 15.33 -0.43
N GLN A 14 -2.38 15.67 0.59
CA GLN A 14 -2.82 15.63 2.00
C GLN A 14 -4.14 16.39 2.22
N ALA A 15 -4.28 17.58 1.66
CA ALA A 15 -5.51 18.39 1.76
C ALA A 15 -6.75 17.66 1.20
N VAL A 16 -6.60 16.88 0.13
CA VAL A 16 -7.68 16.06 -0.44
C VAL A 16 -7.91 14.83 0.44
N TYR A 17 -6.83 14.16 0.86
CA TYR A 17 -6.92 13.00 1.73
C TYR A 17 -7.67 13.33 3.03
N ASP A 18 -7.42 14.49 3.62
CA ASP A 18 -8.08 14.95 4.85
C ASP A 18 -9.56 15.21 4.71
N THR A 19 -10.05 15.49 3.50
CA THR A 19 -11.49 15.59 3.23
C THR A 19 -12.21 14.24 3.19
N ILE A 20 -11.48 13.13 3.04
CA ILE A 20 -12.07 11.78 3.00
C ILE A 20 -12.55 11.41 4.41
N PRO A 21 -13.82 11.00 4.59
CA PRO A 21 -14.33 10.56 5.88
C PRO A 21 -13.47 9.44 6.49
N SER A 22 -13.15 9.54 7.78
CA SER A 22 -12.29 8.56 8.47
C SER A 22 -12.78 7.12 8.33
N ALA A 23 -14.10 6.91 8.33
CA ALA A 23 -14.70 5.58 8.09
C ALA A 23 -14.33 5.00 6.72
N LYS A 24 -14.24 5.82 5.67
CA LYS A 24 -13.82 5.37 4.33
C LYS A 24 -12.33 5.06 4.29
N LYS A 25 -11.50 5.87 4.97
CA LYS A 25 -10.05 5.60 5.10
C LYS A 25 -9.80 4.25 5.78
N LEU A 26 -10.51 3.98 6.88
CA LEU A 26 -10.43 2.72 7.62
C LEU A 26 -10.92 1.54 6.76
N ALA A 27 -12.11 1.65 6.15
CA ALA A 27 -12.64 0.59 5.31
C ALA A 27 -11.71 0.25 4.13
N PHE A 28 -11.06 1.24 3.52
CA PHE A 28 -10.09 1.02 2.46
C PHE A 28 -8.84 0.27 2.96
N ARG A 29 -8.30 0.65 4.12
CA ARG A 29 -7.17 -0.07 4.75
C ARG A 29 -7.56 -1.51 5.09
N ASP A 30 -8.77 -1.73 5.59
CA ASP A 30 -9.25 -3.08 5.93
C ASP A 30 -9.41 -3.95 4.67
N ILE A 31 -9.86 -3.38 3.55
CA ILE A 31 -9.91 -4.10 2.26
C ILE A 31 -8.51 -4.48 1.80
N ILE A 32 -7.54 -3.56 1.85
CA ILE A 32 -6.14 -3.86 1.47
C ILE A 32 -5.57 -4.97 2.35
N ARG A 33 -5.79 -4.90 3.66
CA ARG A 33 -5.36 -5.94 4.61
C ARG A 33 -6.01 -7.29 4.30
N ALA A 34 -7.31 -7.31 4.00
CA ALA A 34 -8.02 -8.53 3.62
C ALA A 34 -7.46 -9.14 2.33
N VAL A 35 -7.24 -8.33 1.30
CA VAL A 35 -6.64 -8.79 0.02
C VAL A 35 -5.22 -9.34 0.27
N LYS A 36 -4.42 -8.64 1.08
CA LYS A 36 -3.07 -9.08 1.46
C LYS A 36 -3.07 -10.45 2.14
N ALA A 37 -4.06 -10.75 2.98
CA ALA A 37 -4.17 -12.04 3.67
C ALA A 37 -4.44 -13.22 2.72
N PHE A 38 -5.01 -12.97 1.53
CA PHE A 38 -5.20 -14.00 0.49
C PHE A 38 -4.03 -14.10 -0.48
N ALA A 39 -3.10 -13.14 -0.45
CA ALA A 39 -1.95 -13.15 -1.34
C ALA A 39 -0.92 -14.19 -0.87
N THR A 40 -0.38 -14.95 -1.82
CA THR A 40 0.72 -15.88 -1.59
C THR A 40 1.98 -15.33 -2.25
N LYS A 41 3.13 -15.85 -1.84
CA LYS A 41 4.37 -15.56 -2.56
C LYS A 41 4.30 -16.17 -3.95
N ILE A 42 4.88 -15.47 -4.93
CA ILE A 42 4.95 -16.00 -6.29
C ILE A 42 6.08 -17.04 -6.32
N ASN A 43 5.82 -18.22 -6.89
CA ASN A 43 6.77 -19.34 -6.93
C ASN A 43 7.25 -19.79 -5.54
N GLU A 44 6.36 -19.78 -4.54
CA GLU A 44 6.65 -20.29 -3.19
C GLU A 44 7.27 -21.69 -3.22
N GLY A 45 8.42 -21.87 -2.57
CA GLY A 45 9.18 -23.11 -2.53
C GLY A 45 10.07 -23.39 -3.76
N ALA A 46 10.14 -22.47 -4.73
CA ALA A 46 11.01 -22.59 -5.90
C ALA A 46 12.28 -21.73 -5.78
N ALA A 47 13.30 -22.02 -6.59
CA ALA A 47 14.55 -21.26 -6.62
C ALA A 47 14.37 -19.78 -7.04
N ASN A 48 13.24 -19.44 -7.65
CA ASN A 48 12.85 -18.10 -8.07
C ASN A 48 11.63 -17.57 -7.29
N GLU A 49 11.53 -17.92 -6.00
CA GLU A 49 10.50 -17.42 -5.08
C GLU A 49 10.56 -15.88 -4.98
N GLU A 50 9.46 -15.23 -5.35
CA GLU A 50 9.24 -13.80 -5.15
C GLU A 50 8.67 -13.62 -3.73
N MET A 51 9.58 -13.42 -2.77
CA MET A 51 9.34 -13.54 -1.33
C MET A 51 8.36 -12.54 -0.71
N THR A 52 8.01 -11.45 -1.40
CA THR A 52 7.35 -10.32 -0.72
C THR A 52 5.91 -10.09 -1.16
N VAL A 53 4.98 -10.45 -0.27
CA VAL A 53 3.64 -9.86 -0.23
C VAL A 53 3.77 -8.49 0.43
N ARG A 54 3.57 -7.40 -0.33
CA ARG A 54 3.73 -6.02 0.18
C ARG A 54 2.40 -5.27 0.09
N ALA A 55 2.04 -4.62 1.19
CA ALA A 55 1.13 -3.49 1.19
C ALA A 55 1.58 -2.55 2.31
N ALA A 56 1.90 -1.32 1.94
CA ALA A 56 2.36 -0.31 2.85
C ALA A 56 1.72 1.04 2.51
N TRP A 57 1.69 1.94 3.48
CA TRP A 57 1.33 3.33 3.27
C TRP A 57 2.33 4.24 3.99
N HIS A 58 2.52 5.44 3.48
CA HIS A 58 3.30 6.49 4.13
C HIS A 58 2.83 7.85 3.62
N THR A 59 3.28 8.90 4.28
CA THR A 59 3.05 10.29 3.86
C THR A 59 4.30 10.79 3.14
N CYS A 60 4.14 11.50 2.03
CA CYS A 60 5.24 12.18 1.35
C CYS A 60 4.96 13.69 1.29
N GLY A 61 5.95 14.50 1.66
CA GLY A 61 5.90 15.96 1.60
C GLY A 61 6.70 16.54 0.43
N HIS A 62 6.77 15.85 -0.71
CA HIS A 62 7.57 16.29 -1.87
C HIS A 62 7.10 17.61 -2.49
N ASP A 63 5.83 17.96 -2.30
CA ASP A 63 5.23 19.20 -2.82
C ASP A 63 5.29 20.36 -1.80
N GLU A 64 5.86 20.16 -0.60
CA GLU A 64 6.02 21.22 0.40
C GLU A 64 7.23 22.12 0.09
N SER A 65 7.25 23.35 0.63
CA SER A 65 8.40 24.25 0.55
C SER A 65 8.83 24.69 1.96
N PRO A 66 9.94 24.14 2.49
CA PRO A 66 10.88 23.21 1.85
C PRO A 66 10.30 21.78 1.69
N PRO A 67 10.75 20.99 0.69
CA PRO A 67 10.30 19.61 0.52
C PRO A 67 10.64 18.79 1.75
N GLN A 68 9.68 18.01 2.25
CA GLN A 68 9.90 17.10 3.36
C GLN A 68 10.12 15.66 2.85
N PRO A 69 11.03 14.89 3.47
CA PRO A 69 11.22 13.49 3.13
C PRO A 69 9.95 12.68 3.39
N CYS A 70 9.76 11.59 2.65
CA CYS A 70 8.67 10.66 2.94
C CYS A 70 8.88 10.03 4.33
N ASP A 71 7.77 9.88 5.05
CA ASP A 71 7.73 9.05 6.26
C ASP A 71 8.12 7.60 5.91
N PRO A 72 8.68 6.84 6.86
CA PRO A 72 8.91 5.42 6.66
C PRO A 72 7.62 4.68 6.27
N GLU A 73 7.73 3.73 5.35
CA GLU A 73 6.64 2.83 4.96
C GLU A 73 6.08 2.11 6.19
N GLN A 74 4.78 2.26 6.40
CA GLN A 74 4.02 1.54 7.42
C GLN A 74 3.31 0.36 6.79
N GLU A 75 3.57 -0.84 7.31
CA GLU A 75 2.89 -2.05 6.87
C GLU A 75 1.38 -1.99 7.18
N ILE A 76 0.55 -2.39 6.21
CA ILE A 76 -0.91 -2.51 6.34
C ILE A 76 -1.32 -3.92 6.79
#